data_AF-A0ABD5JRI6-F1
#
_entry.id   AF-A0ABD5JRI6-F1
#
_cell.length_a   1.000
_cell.length_b   1.000
_cell.length_c   1.000
_cell.angle_alpha   90.00
_cell.angle_beta   90.00
_cell.angle_gamma   90.00
#
_symmetry.space_group_name_H-M   'P 1'
#
loop_
_entity.id
_entity.type
_entity.pdbx_description
1 polymer ?
#
loop_
_entity_poly.entity_id
_entity_poly.type
_entity_poly.pdbx_seq_one_letter_code
_entity_poly.pdbx_strand_id
1 'polypeptide(L)'
;MSEKKITIDVVSDVVCPWCFLGRKRLENALAMLPDVEAEIRWRPFQLDPTLPPQGKDRQAYMREKFGNGSKIDDIHKQLTELGEENGIVFDFEAITRAPNTLDAHRLIHWAAQAAPDTQNKLVGTLFSLYFEQGQDIGDHEVLVDAAASVGMDAAVVARLLESDADKVTIREEIDTANRIGVRGVPCFIIDQKYAVMGAQNADVLADAIRQTAEGFEPGISEDR
;
A
#
# COMPACT_ATOMS: atom_id res chain seq x y z
N MET A 1 -1.80 -31.19 9.87
CA MET A 1 -2.88 -30.40 9.26
C MET A 1 -2.35 -29.86 7.94
N SER A 2 -3.11 -29.94 6.85
CA SER A 2 -2.66 -29.36 5.58
C SER A 2 -2.62 -27.84 5.73
N GLU A 3 -1.45 -27.23 5.51
CA GLU A 3 -1.33 -25.77 5.41
C GLU A 3 -2.28 -25.28 4.32
N LYS A 4 -3.12 -24.31 4.66
CA LYS A 4 -4.04 -23.70 3.71
C LYS A 4 -3.34 -22.50 3.09
N LYS A 5 -2.98 -22.62 1.81
CA LYS A 5 -2.34 -21.54 1.05
C LYS A 5 -3.42 -20.62 0.50
N ILE A 6 -3.29 -19.32 0.74
CA ILE A 6 -4.15 -18.29 0.15
C ILE A 6 -3.28 -17.21 -0.47
N THR A 7 -3.81 -16.52 -1.45
CA THR A 7 -3.19 -15.30 -1.96
C THR A 7 -4.02 -14.08 -1.57
N ILE A 8 -3.37 -13.00 -1.16
CA ILE A 8 -4.00 -11.72 -0.82
C ILE A 8 -3.39 -10.64 -1.71
N ASP A 9 -4.15 -10.16 -2.70
CA ASP A 9 -3.77 -8.96 -3.43
C ASP A 9 -4.18 -7.72 -2.63
N VAL A 10 -3.21 -6.87 -2.32
CA VAL A 10 -3.43 -5.62 -1.60
C VAL A 10 -3.30 -4.46 -2.57
N VAL A 11 -4.43 -3.92 -3.01
CA VAL A 11 -4.46 -2.71 -3.85
C VAL A 11 -4.22 -1.50 -2.95
N SER A 12 -3.14 -0.78 -3.22
CA SER A 12 -2.58 0.20 -2.27
C SER A 12 -1.85 1.35 -2.96
N ASP A 13 -1.75 2.48 -2.25
CA ASP A 13 -0.86 3.59 -2.61
C ASP A 13 0.04 3.92 -1.43
N VAL A 14 1.34 4.10 -1.67
CA VAL A 14 2.36 4.28 -0.62
C VAL A 14 2.28 5.64 0.09
N VAL A 15 1.50 6.59 -0.46
CA VAL A 15 1.17 7.89 0.16
C VAL A 15 -0.19 7.90 0.86
N CYS A 16 -0.85 6.75 0.99
CA CYS A 16 -2.11 6.59 1.71
C CYS A 16 -1.86 6.13 3.16
N PRO A 17 -2.16 6.94 4.19
CA PRO A 17 -1.89 6.54 5.57
C PRO A 17 -2.78 5.38 6.04
N TRP A 18 -4.00 5.29 5.51
CA TRP A 18 -4.87 4.15 5.75
C TRP A 18 -4.31 2.85 5.16
N CYS A 19 -3.54 2.92 4.07
CA CYS A 19 -2.86 1.73 3.53
C CYS A 19 -1.77 1.24 4.48
N PHE A 20 -1.02 2.15 5.11
CA PHE A 20 -0.01 1.76 6.10
C PHE A 20 -0.66 1.11 7.33
N LEU A 21 -1.73 1.72 7.86
CA LEU A 21 -2.52 1.13 8.94
C LEU A 21 -3.10 -0.23 8.54
N GLY A 22 -3.66 -0.34 7.33
CA GLY A 22 -4.20 -1.58 6.80
C GLY A 22 -3.15 -2.68 6.67
N ARG A 23 -1.91 -2.35 6.28
CA ARG A 23 -0.78 -3.28 6.26
C ARG A 23 -0.50 -3.85 7.65
N LYS A 24 -0.41 -2.99 8.67
CA LYS A 24 -0.19 -3.43 10.06
C LYS A 24 -1.33 -4.28 10.59
N ARG A 25 -2.57 -3.93 10.26
CA ARG A 25 -3.73 -4.74 10.63
C ARG A 25 -3.76 -6.08 9.92
N LEU A 26 -3.32 -6.16 8.66
CA LEU A 26 -3.14 -7.43 7.95
C LEU A 26 -2.03 -8.29 8.59
N GLU A 27 -0.88 -7.70 8.94
CA GLU A 27 0.19 -8.38 9.68
C GLU A 27 -0.35 -8.99 10.99
N ASN A 28 -1.10 -8.20 11.76
CA ASN A 28 -1.73 -8.64 13.00
C ASN A 28 -2.79 -9.74 12.76
N ALA A 29 -3.59 -9.63 11.71
CA ALA A 29 -4.59 -10.62 11.34
C ALA A 29 -3.96 -11.98 10.99
N LEU A 30 -2.88 -11.98 10.20
CA LEU A 30 -2.16 -13.20 9.83
C LEU A 30 -1.47 -13.85 11.04
N ALA A 31 -1.01 -13.07 12.01
CA ALA A 31 -0.47 -13.60 13.26
C ALA A 31 -1.52 -14.37 14.09
N MET A 32 -2.82 -14.09 13.91
CA MET A 32 -3.92 -14.83 14.55
C MET A 32 -4.24 -16.16 13.82
N LEU A 33 -3.65 -16.40 12.65
CA LEU A 33 -3.95 -17.53 11.76
C LEU A 33 -2.69 -18.34 11.44
N PRO A 34 -2.04 -18.98 12.44
CA PRO A 34 -0.77 -19.69 12.23
C PRO A 34 -0.84 -20.89 11.28
N ASP A 35 -2.05 -21.41 11.03
CA ASP A 35 -2.29 -22.54 10.11
C ASP A 35 -2.58 -22.11 8.66
N VAL A 36 -2.57 -20.80 8.39
CA VAL A 36 -2.81 -20.21 7.06
C VAL A 36 -1.50 -19.66 6.51
N GLU A 37 -1.06 -20.17 5.37
CA GLU A 37 0.06 -19.63 4.62
C GLU A 37 -0.46 -18.59 3.63
N ALA A 38 -0.13 -17.32 3.82
CA ALA A 38 -0.60 -16.24 2.98
C ALA A 38 0.52 -15.68 2.09
N GLU A 39 0.31 -15.71 0.78
CA GLU A 39 1.10 -14.97 -0.19
C GLU A 39 0.52 -13.55 -0.35
N ILE A 40 1.28 -12.53 0.04
CA ILE A 40 0.85 -11.13 -0.12
C ILE A 40 1.41 -10.57 -1.41
N ARG A 41 0.53 -10.04 -2.27
CA ARG A 41 0.89 -9.36 -3.52
C ARG A 41 0.44 -7.92 -3.48
N TRP A 42 1.36 -6.98 -3.65
CA TRP A 42 1.02 -5.55 -3.67
C TRP A 42 0.67 -5.11 -5.09
N ARG A 43 -0.50 -4.50 -5.24
CA ARG A 43 -1.03 -4.01 -6.52
C ARG A 43 -1.13 -2.49 -6.51
N PRO A 44 -0.71 -1.82 -7.59
CA PRO A 44 -0.59 -0.37 -7.60
C PRO A 44 -1.94 0.31 -7.67
N PHE A 45 -2.07 1.42 -6.94
CA PHE A 45 -3.13 2.39 -7.05
C PHE A 45 -2.52 3.78 -6.89
N GLN A 46 -3.03 4.78 -7.61
CA GLN A 46 -2.64 6.17 -7.38
C GLN A 46 -3.84 6.97 -6.89
N LEU A 47 -3.74 7.49 -5.66
CA LEU A 47 -4.72 8.42 -5.10
C LEU A 47 -4.82 9.71 -5.91
N ASP A 48 -3.72 10.11 -6.55
CA ASP A 48 -3.68 11.28 -7.42
C ASP A 48 -2.68 11.08 -8.57
N PRO A 49 -3.11 10.52 -9.71
CA PRO A 49 -2.25 10.33 -10.88
C PRO A 49 -1.93 11.66 -11.59
N THR A 50 -2.53 12.78 -11.18
CA THR A 50 -2.34 14.09 -11.83
C THR A 50 -1.15 14.87 -11.27
N LEU A 51 -0.57 14.42 -10.16
CA LEU A 51 0.64 15.03 -9.61
C LEU A 51 1.79 14.96 -10.64
N PRO A 52 2.56 16.05 -10.82
CA PRO A 52 3.69 16.02 -11.75
C PRO A 52 4.82 15.13 -11.19
N PRO A 53 5.78 14.66 -12.01
CA PRO A 53 6.84 13.74 -11.57
C PRO A 53 7.62 14.24 -10.36
N GLN A 54 7.93 15.53 -10.30
CA GLN A 54 8.63 16.16 -9.19
C GLN A 54 7.77 16.31 -7.91
N GLY A 55 6.49 15.94 -7.94
CA GLY A 55 5.54 16.15 -6.86
C GLY A 55 5.18 17.62 -6.62
N LYS A 56 4.49 17.88 -5.52
CA LYS A 56 4.12 19.22 -5.05
C LYS A 56 4.59 19.43 -3.60
N ASP A 57 4.64 20.70 -3.18
CA ASP A 57 4.70 21.04 -1.76
C ASP A 57 3.49 20.43 -1.03
N ARG A 58 3.73 19.73 0.07
CA ARG A 58 2.67 18.96 0.77
C ARG A 58 1.59 19.87 1.32
N GLN A 59 1.97 20.99 1.91
CA GLN A 59 1.04 21.93 2.54
C GLN A 59 0.15 22.60 1.49
N ALA A 60 0.72 23.05 0.38
CA ALA A 60 -0.03 23.58 -0.75
C ALA A 60 -0.98 22.54 -1.36
N TYR A 61 -0.49 21.30 -1.56
CA TYR A 61 -1.29 20.19 -2.08
C TYR A 61 -2.48 19.86 -1.17
N MET A 62 -2.27 19.83 0.15
CA MET A 62 -3.34 19.54 1.10
C MET A 62 -4.40 20.62 1.13
N ARG A 63 -4.01 21.90 1.05
CA ARG A 63 -4.97 23.01 0.95
C ARG A 63 -5.78 22.95 -0.35
N GLU A 64 -5.15 22.58 -1.47
CA GLU A 64 -5.86 22.40 -2.76
C GLU A 64 -6.89 21.26 -2.67
N LYS A 65 -6.50 20.14 -2.04
CA LYS A 65 -7.32 18.92 -1.98
C LYS A 65 -8.44 18.97 -0.95
N PHE A 66 -8.18 19.52 0.23
CA PHE A 66 -9.10 19.48 1.38
C PHE A 66 -9.62 20.85 1.80
N GLY A 67 -9.11 21.94 1.22
CA GLY A 67 -9.41 23.30 1.62
C GLY A 67 -8.66 23.73 2.89
N ASN A 68 -9.10 24.83 3.50
CA ASN A 68 -8.46 25.44 4.67
C ASN A 68 -9.14 25.06 6.01
N GLY A 69 -9.90 23.97 6.06
CA GLY A 69 -10.64 23.53 7.26
C GLY A 69 -9.84 22.56 8.13
N SER A 70 -10.29 22.35 9.38
CA SER A 70 -9.68 21.43 10.35
C SER A 70 -9.81 19.94 10.00
N LYS A 71 -10.53 19.60 8.93
CA LYS A 71 -10.85 18.21 8.56
C LYS A 71 -9.60 17.36 8.38
N ILE A 72 -8.52 17.93 7.85
CA ILE A 72 -7.26 17.20 7.69
C ILE A 72 -6.57 16.95 9.03
N ASP A 73 -6.64 17.92 9.95
CA ASP A 73 -6.08 17.80 11.29
C ASP A 73 -6.82 16.74 12.12
N ASP A 74 -8.15 16.69 12.01
CA ASP A 74 -8.98 15.66 12.64
C ASP A 74 -8.64 14.25 12.11
N ILE A 75 -8.42 14.13 10.79
CA ILE A 75 -8.00 12.88 10.15
C ILE A 75 -6.60 12.47 10.62
N HIS A 76 -5.65 13.39 10.65
CA HIS A 76 -4.29 13.12 11.13
C HIS A 76 -4.29 12.68 12.58
N LYS A 77 -5.04 13.37 13.45
CA LYS A 77 -5.17 13.01 14.87
C LYS A 77 -5.70 11.58 15.02
N GLN A 78 -6.79 11.25 14.32
CA GLN A 78 -7.34 9.89 14.34
C GLN A 78 -6.32 8.85 13.87
N LEU A 79 -5.58 9.14 12.79
CA LEU A 79 -4.56 8.24 12.27
C LEU A 79 -3.38 8.07 13.22
N THR A 80 -2.97 9.12 13.94
CA THR A 80 -1.92 9.03 14.96
C THR A 80 -2.36 8.10 16.09
N GLU A 81 -3.57 8.27 16.63
CA GLU A 81 -4.11 7.39 17.69
C GLU A 81 -4.19 5.93 17.23
N LEU A 82 -4.76 5.68 16.05
CA LEU A 82 -4.84 4.32 15.48
C LEU A 82 -3.46 3.76 15.10
N GLY A 83 -2.53 4.62 14.70
CA GLY A 83 -1.16 4.26 14.38
C GLY A 83 -0.43 3.71 15.60
N GLU A 84 -0.49 4.42 16.72
CA GLU A 84 0.14 4.02 17.98
C GLU A 84 -0.35 2.64 18.44
N GLU A 85 -1.65 2.38 18.35
CA GLU A 85 -2.26 1.07 18.66
C GLU A 85 -1.72 -0.06 17.76
N ASN A 86 -1.22 0.26 16.58
CA ASN A 86 -0.74 -0.69 15.56
C ASN A 86 0.77 -0.60 15.33
N GLY A 87 1.51 0.07 16.22
CA GLY A 87 2.96 0.19 16.17
C GLY A 87 3.48 1.05 15.01
N ILE A 88 2.74 2.10 14.65
CA ILE A 88 3.13 3.12 13.67
C ILE A 88 3.30 4.45 14.41
N VAL A 89 4.39 5.16 14.14
CA VAL A 89 4.58 6.52 14.66
C VAL A 89 4.45 7.51 13.51
N PHE A 90 3.22 7.94 13.23
CA PHE A 90 2.98 8.92 12.17
C PHE A 90 3.57 10.29 12.53
N ASP A 91 4.49 10.77 11.71
CA ASP A 91 5.04 12.13 11.73
C ASP A 91 4.58 12.90 10.49
N PHE A 92 3.31 13.31 10.48
CA PHE A 92 2.73 14.08 9.38
C PHE A 92 3.38 15.46 9.19
N GLU A 93 3.99 16.01 10.24
CA GLU A 93 4.65 17.32 10.21
C GLU A 93 6.00 17.24 9.45
N ALA A 94 6.72 16.13 9.56
CA ALA A 94 7.95 15.89 8.81
C ALA A 94 7.71 15.77 7.28
N ILE A 95 6.49 15.47 6.84
CA ILE A 95 6.16 15.30 5.41
C ILE A 95 6.08 16.66 4.72
N THR A 96 7.12 17.02 3.98
CA THR A 96 7.18 18.28 3.22
C THR A 96 6.75 18.15 1.76
N ARG A 97 6.70 16.92 1.22
CA ARG A 97 6.43 16.65 -0.20
C ARG A 97 5.19 15.77 -0.39
N ALA A 98 4.42 16.07 -1.44
CA ALA A 98 3.39 15.19 -1.98
C ALA A 98 3.91 14.61 -3.31
N PRO A 99 4.52 13.41 -3.29
CA PRO A 99 5.14 12.83 -4.48
C PRO A 99 4.11 12.26 -5.46
N ASN A 100 4.51 12.19 -6.74
CA ASN A 100 3.88 11.25 -7.65
C ASN A 100 4.43 9.84 -7.36
N THR A 101 3.55 8.88 -7.12
CA THR A 101 3.93 7.52 -6.69
C THR A 101 4.21 6.54 -7.82
N LEU A 102 4.23 6.97 -9.09
CA LEU A 102 4.39 6.06 -10.23
C LEU A 102 5.74 5.33 -10.15
N ASP A 103 6.82 6.03 -9.84
CA ASP A 103 8.15 5.42 -9.73
C ASP A 103 8.29 4.54 -8.48
N ALA A 104 7.64 4.90 -7.37
CA ALA A 104 7.54 4.02 -6.21
C ALA A 104 6.79 2.72 -6.55
N HIS A 105 5.71 2.79 -7.34
CA HIS A 105 4.97 1.62 -7.81
C HIS A 105 5.77 0.77 -8.81
N ARG A 106 6.57 1.38 -9.69
CA ARG A 106 7.53 0.66 -10.54
C ARG A 106 8.54 -0.11 -9.68
N LEU A 107 9.07 0.52 -8.64
CA LEU A 107 9.99 -0.14 -7.72
C LEU A 107 9.35 -1.34 -7.01
N ILE A 108 8.11 -1.19 -6.54
CA ILE A 108 7.32 -2.27 -5.93
C ILE A 108 7.10 -3.42 -6.91
N HIS A 109 6.86 -3.13 -8.19
CA HIS A 109 6.74 -4.15 -9.23
C HIS A 109 8.04 -4.90 -9.46
N TRP A 110 9.18 -4.21 -9.56
CA TRP A 110 10.49 -4.87 -9.68
C TRP A 110 10.85 -5.70 -8.45
N ALA A 111 10.49 -5.23 -7.24
CA ALA A 111 10.70 -5.98 -6.00
C ALA A 111 9.94 -7.32 -5.97
N ALA A 112 8.79 -7.42 -6.64
CA ALA A 112 8.05 -8.67 -6.77
C ALA A 112 8.80 -9.75 -7.56
N GLN A 113 9.71 -9.33 -8.44
CA GLN A 113 10.50 -10.21 -9.31
C GLN A 113 11.88 -10.53 -8.73
N ALA A 114 12.32 -9.80 -7.70
CA ALA A 114 13.67 -9.88 -7.17
C ALA A 114 13.91 -11.15 -6.32
N ALA A 115 13.09 -11.35 -5.29
CA ALA A 115 13.13 -12.52 -4.41
C ALA A 115 11.85 -12.59 -3.55
N PRO A 116 11.51 -13.76 -2.98
CA PRO A 116 10.37 -13.90 -2.06
C PRO A 116 10.39 -12.85 -0.95
N ASP A 117 9.20 -12.35 -0.58
CA ASP A 117 8.96 -11.31 0.44
C ASP A 117 9.59 -9.93 0.18
N THR A 118 10.44 -9.76 -0.83
CA THR A 118 11.13 -8.48 -1.10
C THR A 118 10.13 -7.37 -1.38
N GLN A 119 9.07 -7.65 -2.13
CA GLN A 119 7.98 -6.71 -2.36
C GLN A 119 7.33 -6.23 -1.06
N ASN A 120 6.98 -7.17 -0.17
CA ASN A 120 6.32 -6.83 1.08
C ASN A 120 7.24 -6.04 2.04
N LYS A 121 8.54 -6.37 2.07
CA LYS A 121 9.55 -5.61 2.84
C LYS A 121 9.72 -4.19 2.29
N LEU A 122 9.79 -4.05 0.96
CA LEU A 122 9.95 -2.76 0.32
C LEU A 122 8.76 -1.85 0.60
N VAL A 123 7.53 -2.35 0.44
CA VAL A 123 6.32 -1.55 0.72
C VAL A 123 6.32 -1.04 2.16
N GLY A 124 6.75 -1.85 3.12
CA GLY A 124 6.92 -1.40 4.50
C GLY A 124 7.97 -0.33 4.70
N THR A 125 9.09 -0.47 3.99
CA THR A 125 10.18 0.51 4.00
C THR A 125 9.68 1.84 3.43
N LEU A 126 8.98 1.83 2.30
CA LEU A 126 8.41 3.04 1.68
C LEU A 126 7.37 3.72 2.58
N PHE A 127 6.51 2.94 3.24
CA PHE A 127 5.58 3.50 4.23
C PHE A 127 6.30 4.17 5.39
N SER A 128 7.31 3.52 5.98
CA SER A 128 8.08 4.10 7.09
C SER A 128 8.84 5.35 6.66
N LEU A 129 9.54 5.30 5.53
CA LEU A 129 10.27 6.45 4.97
C LEU A 129 9.35 7.66 4.79
N TYR A 130 8.16 7.46 4.26
CA TYR A 130 7.24 8.56 4.00
C TYR A 130 6.52 9.04 5.27
N PHE A 131 5.94 8.13 6.06
CA PHE A 131 5.03 8.49 7.15
C PHE A 131 5.68 8.67 8.51
N GLU A 132 6.84 8.06 8.75
CA GLU A 132 7.53 8.13 10.04
C GLU A 132 8.81 8.99 9.94
N GLN A 133 9.36 9.16 8.74
CA GLN A 133 10.64 9.84 8.51
C GLN A 133 10.54 11.06 7.57
N GLY A 134 9.36 11.33 7.00
CA GLY A 134 9.10 12.49 6.14
C GLY A 134 9.89 12.52 4.82
N GLN A 135 10.47 11.40 4.39
CA GLN A 135 11.28 11.32 3.18
C GLN A 135 10.42 11.41 1.90
N ASP A 136 10.95 12.04 0.86
CA ASP A 136 10.28 12.14 -0.43
C ASP A 136 10.45 10.83 -1.23
N ILE A 137 9.44 9.96 -1.17
CA ILE A 137 9.41 8.71 -1.94
C ILE A 137 9.11 8.90 -3.45
N GLY A 138 9.08 10.14 -3.94
CA GLY A 138 9.20 10.46 -5.37
C GLY A 138 10.64 10.70 -5.82
N ASP A 139 11.58 10.85 -4.88
CA ASP A 139 13.00 11.03 -5.16
C ASP A 139 13.68 9.70 -5.50
N HIS A 140 14.43 9.67 -6.61
CA HIS A 140 15.11 8.47 -7.05
C HIS A 140 16.20 8.02 -6.10
N GLU A 141 16.91 8.92 -5.41
CA GLU A 141 17.94 8.53 -4.44
C GLU A 141 17.31 7.80 -3.25
N VAL A 142 16.19 8.33 -2.71
CA VAL A 142 15.42 7.69 -1.63
C VAL A 142 14.90 6.32 -2.07
N LEU A 143 14.42 6.19 -3.31
CA LEU A 143 13.93 4.92 -3.85
C LEU A 143 15.05 3.90 -4.04
N VAL A 144 16.23 4.32 -4.49
CA VAL A 144 17.41 3.45 -4.63
C VAL A 144 17.87 2.93 -3.26
N ASP A 145 17.94 3.81 -2.26
CA ASP A 145 18.32 3.43 -0.90
C ASP A 145 17.30 2.49 -0.26
N ALA A 146 16.01 2.74 -0.47
CA ALA A 146 14.93 1.84 -0.04
C ALA A 146 15.07 0.45 -0.67
N ALA A 147 15.36 0.39 -1.97
CA ALA A 147 15.57 -0.87 -2.69
C ALA A 147 16.80 -1.64 -2.17
N ALA A 148 17.91 -0.94 -1.95
CA ALA A 148 19.14 -1.52 -1.42
C ALA A 148 18.91 -2.12 -0.01
N SER A 149 18.14 -1.43 0.83
CA SER A 149 17.84 -1.87 2.20
C SER A 149 17.11 -3.21 2.27
N VAL A 150 16.39 -3.59 1.20
CA VAL A 150 15.67 -4.86 1.09
C VAL A 150 16.36 -5.89 0.20
N GLY A 151 17.62 -5.62 -0.20
CA GLY A 151 18.46 -6.56 -0.92
C GLY A 151 18.36 -6.49 -2.45
N MET A 152 17.78 -5.43 -3.02
CA MET A 152 17.80 -5.21 -4.48
C MET A 152 19.12 -4.54 -4.91
N ASP A 153 19.52 -4.76 -6.16
CA ASP A 153 20.73 -4.14 -6.73
C ASP A 153 20.49 -2.64 -7.01
N ALA A 154 21.10 -1.77 -6.20
CA ALA A 154 20.98 -0.33 -6.28
C ALA A 154 21.35 0.24 -7.67
N ALA A 155 22.39 -0.30 -8.31
CA ALA A 155 22.86 0.19 -9.60
C ALA A 155 21.92 -0.23 -10.75
N VAL A 156 21.28 -1.39 -10.64
CA VAL A 156 20.19 -1.79 -11.54
C VAL A 156 18.97 -0.88 -11.35
N VAL A 157 18.55 -0.68 -10.10
CA VAL A 157 17.38 0.16 -9.78
C VAL A 157 17.55 1.59 -10.26
N ALA A 158 18.71 2.21 -9.99
CA ALA A 158 19.00 3.59 -10.42
C ALA A 158 18.86 3.74 -11.94
N ARG A 159 19.45 2.83 -12.72
CA ARG A 159 19.34 2.83 -14.20
C ARG A 159 17.91 2.64 -14.68
N LEU A 160 17.12 1.80 -14.00
CA LEU A 160 15.71 1.60 -14.37
C LEU A 160 14.88 2.86 -14.09
N LEU A 161 15.10 3.51 -12.94
CA LEU A 161 14.40 4.74 -12.55
C LEU A 161 14.66 5.89 -13.53
N GLU A 162 15.88 6.02 -14.03
CA GLU A 162 16.26 6.99 -15.08
C GLU A 162 15.56 6.75 -16.43
N SER A 163 14.97 5.57 -16.63
CA SER A 163 14.30 5.18 -17.88
C SER A 163 12.76 5.18 -17.78
N ASP A 164 12.10 4.86 -18.88
CA ASP A 164 10.65 4.64 -18.94
C ASP A 164 10.21 3.19 -18.68
N ALA A 165 11.14 2.30 -18.30
CA ALA A 165 10.86 0.88 -18.07
C ALA A 165 9.63 0.67 -17.18
N ASP A 166 8.65 -0.11 -17.64
CA ASP A 166 7.42 -0.48 -16.92
C ASP A 166 6.48 0.68 -16.54
N LYS A 167 6.73 1.94 -16.96
CA LYS A 167 5.77 3.03 -16.73
C LYS A 167 4.39 2.74 -17.35
N VAL A 168 4.36 2.09 -18.51
CA VAL A 168 3.10 1.69 -19.17
C VAL A 168 2.44 0.55 -18.41
N THR A 169 3.19 -0.51 -18.09
CA THR A 169 2.74 -1.66 -17.29
C THR A 169 2.03 -1.22 -16.01
N ILE A 170 2.65 -0.32 -15.24
CA ILE A 170 2.10 0.14 -13.96
C ILE A 170 0.82 0.96 -14.16
N ARG A 171 0.75 1.81 -15.18
CA ARG A 171 -0.48 2.55 -15.50
C ARG A 171 -1.62 1.60 -15.88
N GLU A 172 -1.33 0.58 -16.68
CA GLU A 172 -2.33 -0.44 -17.05
C GLU A 172 -2.83 -1.25 -15.84
N GLU A 173 -1.97 -1.54 -14.87
CA GLU A 173 -2.37 -2.17 -13.61
C GLU A 173 -3.26 -1.26 -12.75
N ILE A 174 -2.91 0.02 -12.62
CA ILE A 174 -3.73 1.03 -11.92
C ILE A 174 -5.11 1.14 -12.59
N ASP A 175 -5.15 1.22 -13.92
CA ASP A 175 -6.40 1.27 -14.68
C ASP A 175 -7.22 -0.01 -14.51
N THR A 176 -6.57 -1.17 -14.40
CA THR A 176 -7.23 -2.43 -14.13
C THR A 176 -7.90 -2.44 -12.76
N ALA A 177 -7.22 -1.97 -11.70
CA ALA A 177 -7.82 -1.84 -10.38
C ALA A 177 -9.08 -0.96 -10.41
N ASN A 178 -9.03 0.16 -11.15
CA ASN A 178 -10.20 1.01 -11.38
C ASN A 178 -11.31 0.28 -12.15
N ARG A 179 -10.99 -0.49 -13.20
CA ARG A 179 -12.00 -1.24 -13.98
C ARG A 179 -12.72 -2.32 -13.17
N ILE A 180 -12.02 -2.99 -12.26
CA ILE A 180 -12.63 -4.04 -11.40
C ILE A 180 -13.38 -3.46 -10.19
N GLY A 181 -13.60 -2.14 -10.15
CA GLY A 181 -14.46 -1.51 -9.14
C GLY A 181 -13.74 -1.02 -7.89
N VAL A 182 -12.41 -1.10 -7.81
CA VAL A 182 -11.68 -0.48 -6.70
C VAL A 182 -11.80 1.04 -6.84
N ARG A 183 -12.35 1.69 -5.81
CA ARG A 183 -12.57 3.15 -5.76
C ARG A 183 -11.85 3.83 -4.59
N GLY A 184 -11.21 3.02 -3.74
CA GLY A 184 -10.50 3.48 -2.57
C GLY A 184 -9.55 2.39 -2.09
N VAL A 185 -8.53 2.81 -1.33
CA VAL A 185 -7.47 1.94 -0.82
C VAL A 185 -7.27 2.15 0.69
N PRO A 186 -6.81 1.12 1.43
CA PRO A 186 -6.44 -0.21 0.94
C PRO A 186 -7.67 -1.04 0.55
N CYS A 187 -7.50 -1.94 -0.42
CA CYS A 187 -8.45 -2.99 -0.74
C CYS A 187 -7.73 -4.33 -0.72
N PHE A 188 -8.25 -5.27 0.07
CA PHE A 188 -7.69 -6.62 0.23
C PHE A 188 -8.53 -7.58 -0.59
N ILE A 189 -7.97 -8.15 -1.64
CA ILE A 189 -8.62 -9.14 -2.49
C ILE A 189 -8.07 -10.52 -2.11
N ILE A 190 -8.87 -11.30 -1.39
CA ILE A 190 -8.49 -12.60 -0.84
C ILE A 190 -8.92 -13.70 -1.83
N ASP A 191 -7.94 -14.47 -2.30
CA ASP A 191 -8.06 -15.60 -3.23
C ASP A 191 -8.85 -15.25 -4.51
N GLN A 192 -8.77 -13.99 -4.96
CA GLN A 192 -9.53 -13.43 -6.09
C GLN A 192 -11.05 -13.57 -5.99
N LYS A 193 -11.58 -13.89 -4.81
CA LYS A 193 -13.01 -14.16 -4.58
C LYS A 193 -13.66 -13.11 -3.69
N TYR A 194 -12.91 -12.57 -2.73
CA TYR A 194 -13.42 -11.71 -1.68
C TYR A 194 -12.69 -10.39 -1.68
N ALA A 195 -13.42 -9.27 -1.59
CA ALA A 195 -12.82 -7.96 -1.41
C ALA A 195 -13.20 -7.38 -0.04
N VAL A 196 -12.20 -6.99 0.74
CA VAL A 196 -12.38 -6.23 1.98
C VAL A 196 -11.88 -4.80 1.74
N MET A 197 -12.78 -3.82 1.85
CA MET A 197 -12.49 -2.42 1.56
C MET A 197 -12.10 -1.66 2.82
N GLY A 198 -11.04 -0.86 2.73
CA GLY A 198 -10.54 0.00 3.80
C GLY A 198 -9.69 -0.73 4.83
N ALA A 199 -9.08 0.04 5.73
CA ALA A 199 -8.24 -0.48 6.81
C ALA A 199 -9.09 -1.09 7.94
N GLN A 200 -9.82 -2.17 7.64
CA GLN A 200 -10.64 -2.89 8.63
C GLN A 200 -9.78 -3.40 9.79
N ASN A 201 -10.40 -3.59 10.96
CA ASN A 201 -9.73 -4.13 12.15
C ASN A 201 -9.14 -5.53 11.86
N ALA A 202 -8.06 -5.88 12.58
CA ALA A 202 -7.36 -7.14 12.38
C ALA A 202 -8.28 -8.37 12.51
N ASP A 203 -9.22 -8.36 13.47
CA ASP A 203 -10.18 -9.45 13.65
C ASP A 203 -11.08 -9.66 12.42
N VAL A 204 -11.55 -8.56 11.81
CA VAL A 204 -12.38 -8.61 10.60
C VAL A 204 -11.59 -9.17 9.42
N LEU A 205 -10.33 -8.74 9.26
CA LEU A 205 -9.44 -9.30 8.25
C LEU A 205 -9.16 -10.78 8.49
N ALA A 206 -8.89 -11.18 9.74
CA ALA A 206 -8.62 -12.56 10.10
C ALA A 206 -9.84 -13.47 9.85
N ASP A 207 -11.04 -13.01 10.18
CA ASP A 207 -12.27 -13.75 9.92
C ASP A 207 -12.53 -13.92 8.43
N ALA A 208 -12.37 -12.87 7.63
CA ALA A 208 -12.50 -12.96 6.17
C ALA A 208 -11.49 -13.95 5.58
N ILE A 209 -10.23 -13.86 5.98
CA ILE A 209 -9.16 -14.77 5.55
C ILE A 209 -9.49 -16.22 5.93
N ARG A 210 -9.88 -16.46 7.18
CA ARG A 210 -10.21 -17.79 7.70
C ARG A 210 -11.37 -18.42 6.92
N GLN A 211 -12.44 -17.66 6.70
CA GLN A 211 -13.61 -18.12 5.95
C GLN A 211 -13.23 -18.51 4.52
N THR A 212 -12.46 -17.68 3.82
CA THR A 212 -11.98 -18.00 2.47
C THR A 212 -11.10 -19.25 2.47
N ALA A 213 -10.19 -19.38 3.44
CA ALA A 213 -9.33 -20.56 3.59
C ALA A 213 -10.11 -21.84 3.94
N GLU A 214 -11.30 -21.73 4.53
CA GLU A 214 -12.22 -22.84 4.83
C GLU A 214 -13.12 -23.23 3.65
N GLY A 215 -13.02 -22.52 2.52
CA GLY A 215 -13.85 -22.79 1.35
C GLY A 215 -15.29 -22.31 1.53
N PHE A 216 -15.53 -21.37 2.45
CA PHE A 216 -16.75 -20.60 2.42
C PHE A 216 -16.81 -19.88 1.06
N GLU A 217 -18.01 -19.80 0.49
CA GLU A 217 -18.37 -18.94 -0.62
C GLU A 217 -19.60 -18.16 -0.13
N PRO A 218 -19.63 -16.82 -0.13
CA PRO A 218 -20.85 -16.12 0.26
C PRO A 218 -21.84 -16.41 -0.85
N GLY A 219 -23.10 -16.62 -0.49
CA GLY A 219 -24.15 -16.45 -1.48
C GLY A 219 -23.96 -15.08 -2.13
N ILE A 220 -23.86 -15.07 -3.46
CA ILE A 220 -24.01 -13.84 -4.24
C ILE A 220 -25.31 -13.23 -3.73
N SER A 221 -25.25 -12.11 -3.02
CA SER A 221 -26.47 -11.37 -2.73
C SER A 221 -26.88 -10.74 -4.06
N GLU A 222 -27.62 -11.50 -4.85
CA GLU A 222 -28.54 -10.95 -5.83
C GLU A 222 -29.62 -10.21 -5.04
N ASP A 223 -29.30 -9.03 -4.52
CA ASP A 223 -30.34 -8.10 -4.09
C ASP A 223 -29.88 -6.64 -4.24
N ARG A 224 -30.42 -6.04 -5.30
CA ARG A 224 -30.66 -4.62 -5.64
C ARG A 224 -29.70 -3.91 -6.57
#